data_AF-A0A0L0GBF1-F1
#
_entry.id   AF-A0A0L0GBF1-F1
#
_cell.length_a   1.000
_cell.length_b   1.000
_cell.length_c   1.000
_cell.angle_alpha   90.00
_cell.angle_beta   90.00
_cell.angle_gamma   90.00
#
_symmetry.space_group_name_H-M   'P 1'
#
loop_
_entity.id
_entity.type
_entity.pdbx_description
1 polymer ?
#
loop_
_entity_poly.entity_id
_entity_poly.type
_entity_poly.pdbx_seq_one_letter_code
_entity_poly.pdbx_strand_id
1 'polypeptide(L)'
;MTFLGGACTQGPGLIVGNELKETLRSWTDIERADVNHMHKATKHYSTLAKRAASVGHVVDLFTCALDQTGLHEMQQLVNLTGGHLTLGDTFTSSLFKQTYARVFQKNGRGEFNMAFNATMEVRCSKELKVCGAIGRFCGSNSPYVSENEIGDGSTHKWRICGLDPLSTTAVYLEVANPHTSPIQSQMGLVQFTTVYQACNGTRRVRVTTVARNWGNAQDNPQYIAAGFDQEAAAVLMTRIAVYRSVNDEGADVLRWLDRMLIRLCQKFGEYNKDQPQSFRLSLAFSLYPQFMFHLRRSQFLQVFNNSPDETAYYR
;
A
#
# COMPACT_ATOMS: atom_id res chain seq x y z
N MET A 1 12.95 -16.98 -1.22
CA MET A 1 12.45 -17.34 0.13
C MET A 1 13.60 -17.38 1.12
N THR A 2 13.54 -16.55 2.15
CA THR A 2 14.53 -16.46 3.24
C THR A 2 13.84 -16.82 4.55
N PHE A 3 14.44 -17.68 5.36
CA PHE A 3 13.94 -18.06 6.68
C PHE A 3 14.85 -17.48 7.77
N LEU A 4 14.30 -16.70 8.68
CA LEU A 4 15.05 -15.96 9.71
C LEU A 4 14.64 -16.40 11.10
N GLY A 5 15.61 -16.90 11.88
CA GLY A 5 15.43 -17.30 13.28
C GLY A 5 15.93 -16.26 14.30
N GLY A 6 16.24 -15.05 13.84
CA GLY A 6 16.84 -13.99 14.64
C GLY A 6 17.35 -12.84 13.77
N ALA A 7 17.83 -11.78 14.41
CA ALA A 7 18.39 -10.61 13.74
C ALA A 7 19.78 -10.88 13.13
N CYS A 8 20.12 -10.15 12.07
CA CYS A 8 21.47 -10.22 11.48
C CYS A 8 22.48 -9.53 12.41
N THR A 9 23.49 -10.26 12.89
CA THR A 9 24.50 -9.75 13.84
C THR A 9 25.92 -9.61 13.27
N GLN A 10 26.09 -9.84 11.96
CA GLN A 10 27.38 -9.70 11.29
C GLN A 10 27.25 -9.29 9.82
N GLY A 11 28.17 -8.44 9.37
CA GLY A 11 28.32 -8.09 7.95
C GLY A 11 27.39 -6.97 7.48
N PRO A 12 27.28 -6.77 6.15
CA PRO A 12 26.34 -5.80 5.58
C PRO A 12 24.90 -6.16 5.95
N GLY A 13 24.11 -5.15 6.36
CA GLY A 13 22.76 -5.41 6.85
C GLY A 13 22.66 -5.78 8.33
N LEU A 14 23.72 -5.54 9.11
CA LEU A 14 23.75 -5.66 10.58
C LEU A 14 22.56 -4.92 11.22
N ILE A 15 21.80 -5.60 12.05
CA ILE A 15 20.63 -5.07 12.77
C ILE A 15 20.98 -4.72 14.22
N VAL A 16 21.72 -5.61 14.89
CA VAL A 16 22.16 -5.48 16.29
C VAL A 16 23.51 -6.17 16.45
N GLY A 17 24.36 -5.69 17.35
CA GLY A 17 25.61 -6.35 17.71
C GLY A 17 25.44 -7.74 18.35
N ASN A 18 26.55 -8.44 18.54
CA ASN A 18 26.56 -9.78 19.14
C ASN A 18 26.40 -9.77 20.67
N GLU A 19 26.61 -8.63 21.32
CA GLU A 19 26.56 -8.52 22.77
C GLU A 19 25.12 -8.28 23.23
N LEU A 20 24.55 -9.17 24.04
CA LEU A 20 23.15 -9.06 24.53
C LEU A 20 22.87 -7.80 25.38
N LYS A 21 23.91 -7.08 25.80
CA LYS A 21 23.77 -5.77 26.46
C LYS A 21 23.31 -4.69 25.48
N GLU A 22 23.61 -4.87 24.19
CA GLU A 22 23.09 -4.07 23.10
C GLU A 22 21.70 -4.58 22.74
N THR A 23 20.67 -3.79 23.05
CA THR A 23 19.28 -4.17 22.81
C THR A 23 18.88 -3.87 21.37
N LEU A 24 17.92 -4.63 20.84
CA LEU A 24 17.26 -4.31 19.58
C LEU A 24 16.55 -2.96 19.67
N ARG A 25 16.57 -2.20 18.57
CA ARG A 25 15.91 -0.89 18.48
C ARG A 25 14.40 -0.98 18.76
N SER A 26 13.90 0.03 19.46
CA SER A 26 12.49 0.34 19.70
C SER A 26 12.06 1.59 18.93
N TRP A 27 10.76 1.89 18.88
CA TRP A 27 10.29 3.18 18.34
C TRP A 27 10.84 4.38 19.11
N THR A 28 11.02 4.26 20.42
CA THR A 28 11.62 5.31 21.25
C THR A 28 13.04 5.64 20.82
N ASP A 29 13.83 4.61 20.47
CA ASP A 29 15.22 4.78 20.03
C ASP A 29 15.27 5.43 18.64
N ILE A 30 14.37 5.01 17.74
CA ILE A 30 14.20 5.60 16.40
C ILE A 30 13.83 7.08 16.51
N GLU A 31 12.87 7.44 17.37
CA GLU A 31 12.42 8.83 17.59
C GLU A 31 13.54 9.71 18.16
N ARG A 32 14.40 9.15 19.02
CA ARG A 32 15.57 9.82 19.59
C ARG A 32 16.78 9.83 18.65
N ALA A 33 16.66 9.23 17.47
CA ALA A 33 17.76 8.98 16.54
C ALA A 33 18.93 8.19 17.15
N ASP A 34 18.67 7.38 18.18
CA ASP A 34 19.64 6.51 18.84
C ASP A 34 19.67 5.12 18.18
N VAL A 35 20.03 5.08 16.89
CA VAL A 35 19.93 3.89 16.03
C VAL A 35 21.21 3.64 15.25
N ASN A 36 22.18 3.00 15.90
CA ASN A 36 23.55 2.80 15.39
C ASN A 36 23.63 2.03 14.06
N HIS A 37 22.70 1.10 13.83
CA HIS A 37 22.77 0.16 12.72
C HIS A 37 21.67 0.35 11.66
N MET A 38 20.51 0.84 12.07
CA MET A 38 19.28 0.87 11.27
C MET A 38 19.49 1.52 9.89
N HIS A 39 20.01 2.75 9.82
CA HIS A 39 20.14 3.46 8.54
C HIS A 39 21.05 2.73 7.53
N LYS A 40 22.15 2.13 8.01
CA LYS A 40 23.07 1.36 7.15
C LYS A 40 22.40 0.07 6.67
N ALA A 41 21.68 -0.62 7.55
CA ALA A 41 20.93 -1.83 7.22
C ALA A 41 19.78 -1.57 6.24
N THR A 42 18.93 -0.58 6.50
CA THR A 42 17.83 -0.17 5.61
C THR A 42 18.36 0.16 4.22
N LYS A 43 19.48 0.90 4.11
CA LYS A 43 20.10 1.19 2.82
C LYS A 43 20.59 -0.07 2.11
N HIS A 44 21.21 -1.00 2.84
CA HIS A 44 21.69 -2.27 2.30
C HIS A 44 20.53 -3.09 1.71
N TYR A 45 19.48 -3.36 2.49
CA TYR A 45 18.35 -4.17 2.06
C TYR A 45 17.51 -3.47 0.98
N SER A 46 17.36 -2.14 1.03
CA SER A 46 16.73 -1.37 -0.05
C SER A 46 17.48 -1.50 -1.38
N THR A 47 18.82 -1.55 -1.33
CA THR A 47 19.64 -1.76 -2.53
C THR A 47 19.44 -3.16 -3.10
N LEU A 48 19.38 -4.19 -2.24
CA LEU A 48 19.08 -5.55 -2.65
C LEU A 48 17.66 -5.68 -3.23
N ALA A 49 16.67 -5.03 -2.62
CA ALA A 49 15.30 -5.01 -3.07
C ALA A 49 15.18 -4.43 -4.49
N LYS A 50 15.81 -3.28 -4.74
CA LYS A 50 15.85 -2.65 -6.08
C LYS A 50 16.53 -3.55 -7.10
N ARG A 51 17.60 -4.25 -6.73
CA ARG A 51 18.29 -5.22 -7.61
C ARG A 51 17.41 -6.43 -7.94
N ALA A 52 16.69 -6.98 -6.97
CA ALA A 52 15.77 -8.10 -7.20
C ALA A 52 14.60 -7.66 -8.10
N ALA A 53 14.02 -6.50 -7.81
CA ALA A 53 12.89 -5.96 -8.56
C ALA A 53 13.26 -5.60 -10.01
N SER A 54 14.47 -5.11 -10.26
CA SER A 54 14.93 -4.77 -11.61
C SER A 54 15.10 -5.98 -12.53
N VAL A 55 15.27 -7.18 -11.97
CA VAL A 55 15.34 -8.45 -12.72
C VAL A 55 14.08 -9.31 -12.59
N GLY A 56 13.05 -8.85 -11.87
CA GLY A 56 11.78 -9.56 -11.71
C GLY A 56 11.83 -10.73 -10.72
N HIS A 57 12.80 -10.75 -9.80
CA HIS A 57 12.89 -11.77 -8.75
C HIS A 57 12.06 -11.40 -7.52
N VAL A 58 11.49 -12.42 -6.89
CA VAL A 58 10.68 -12.29 -5.66
C VAL A 58 11.52 -12.62 -4.45
N VAL A 59 11.39 -11.83 -3.38
CA VAL A 59 12.04 -12.08 -2.10
C VAL A 59 10.98 -12.21 -1.01
N ASP A 60 10.79 -13.44 -0.52
CA ASP A 60 9.95 -13.72 0.65
C ASP A 60 10.79 -13.75 1.93
N LEU A 61 10.22 -13.25 3.01
CA LEU A 61 10.79 -13.23 4.35
C LEU A 61 9.88 -14.01 5.31
N PHE A 62 10.34 -15.17 5.75
CA PHE A 62 9.68 -16.00 6.74
C PHE A 62 10.41 -15.90 8.07
N THR A 63 9.90 -15.10 9.01
CA THR A 63 10.58 -14.87 10.28
C THR A 63 9.88 -15.60 11.42
N CYS A 64 10.66 -16.30 12.23
CA CYS A 64 10.20 -16.97 13.43
C CYS A 64 11.25 -16.82 14.54
N ALA A 65 11.03 -15.90 15.47
CA ALA A 65 11.89 -15.66 16.62
C ALA A 65 11.08 -15.06 17.78
N LEU A 66 11.56 -15.25 19.02
CA LEU A 66 10.91 -14.68 20.20
C LEU A 66 11.10 -13.16 20.35
N ASP A 67 12.04 -12.60 19.58
CA ASP A 67 12.34 -11.17 19.54
C ASP A 67 12.42 -10.72 18.07
N GLN A 68 12.68 -9.44 17.82
CA GLN A 68 12.73 -8.86 16.48
C GLN A 68 13.83 -9.48 15.61
N THR A 69 13.59 -9.51 14.31
CA THR A 69 14.49 -10.11 13.30
C THR A 69 15.10 -9.08 12.34
N GLY A 70 14.65 -7.82 12.39
CA GLY A 70 15.08 -6.77 11.47
C GLY A 70 14.13 -6.58 10.29
N LEU A 71 12.85 -6.98 10.41
CA LEU A 71 11.86 -6.77 9.37
C LEU A 71 11.70 -5.29 9.02
N HIS A 72 11.83 -4.39 9.99
CA HIS A 72 11.75 -2.96 9.73
C HIS A 72 12.74 -2.49 8.65
N GLU A 73 13.98 -2.97 8.70
CA GLU A 73 15.02 -2.66 7.72
C GLU A 73 14.88 -3.47 6.43
N MET A 74 14.34 -4.69 6.52
CA MET A 74 14.22 -5.63 5.41
C MET A 74 12.93 -5.49 4.59
N GLN A 75 11.89 -4.79 5.09
CA GLN A 75 10.54 -4.74 4.51
C GLN A 75 10.52 -4.40 3.01
N GLN A 76 11.47 -3.58 2.54
CA GLN A 76 11.57 -3.19 1.12
C GLN A 76 11.81 -4.39 0.19
N LEU A 77 12.46 -5.45 0.67
CA LEU A 77 12.65 -6.70 -0.09
C LEU A 77 11.31 -7.28 -0.53
N VAL A 78 10.33 -7.27 0.36
CA VAL A 78 8.98 -7.77 0.09
C VAL A 78 8.15 -6.71 -0.63
N ASN A 79 8.18 -5.47 -0.15
CA ASN A 79 7.33 -4.39 -0.67
C ASN A 79 7.61 -4.08 -2.15
N LEU A 80 8.86 -4.12 -2.60
CA LEU A 80 9.18 -3.85 -4.02
C LEU A 80 9.04 -5.08 -4.93
N THR A 81 9.05 -6.30 -4.37
CA THR A 81 9.04 -7.53 -5.18
C THR A 81 7.70 -8.28 -5.14
N GLY A 82 6.79 -7.93 -4.23
CA GLY A 82 5.52 -8.66 -4.07
C GLY A 82 5.70 -10.01 -3.37
N GLY A 83 6.76 -10.16 -2.57
CA GLY A 83 6.98 -11.37 -1.78
C GLY A 83 6.00 -11.53 -0.62
N HIS A 84 6.13 -12.65 0.08
CA HIS A 84 5.47 -12.89 1.35
C HIS A 84 6.32 -12.40 2.52
N LEU A 85 5.66 -11.86 3.55
CA LEU A 85 6.25 -11.48 4.83
C LEU A 85 5.47 -12.21 5.91
N THR A 86 6.12 -13.03 6.73
CA THR A 86 5.49 -13.66 7.89
C THR A 86 6.28 -13.35 9.14
N LEU A 87 5.57 -13.09 10.24
CA LEU A 87 6.11 -12.93 11.58
C LEU A 87 5.50 -14.00 12.49
N GLY A 88 6.34 -14.65 13.31
CA GLY A 88 5.90 -15.61 14.31
C GLY A 88 6.99 -15.91 15.33
N ASP A 89 6.68 -16.77 16.29
CA ASP A 89 7.61 -17.06 17.40
C ASP A 89 8.53 -18.25 17.07
N THR A 90 8.01 -19.25 16.36
CA THR A 90 8.73 -20.49 16.06
C THR A 90 8.23 -21.17 14.79
N PHE A 91 9.16 -21.72 14.01
CA PHE A 91 8.89 -22.49 12.80
C PHE A 91 8.16 -23.81 13.08
N THR A 92 8.19 -24.31 14.31
CA THR A 92 7.52 -25.56 14.67
C THR A 92 6.03 -25.39 14.93
N SER A 93 5.55 -24.14 15.06
CA SER A 93 4.15 -23.82 15.33
C SER A 93 3.23 -24.29 14.21
N SER A 94 2.00 -24.66 14.58
CA SER A 94 0.94 -24.98 13.60
C SER A 94 0.63 -23.77 12.72
N LEU A 95 0.64 -22.57 13.29
CA LEU A 95 0.43 -21.31 12.58
C LEU A 95 1.43 -21.14 11.42
N PHE A 96 2.74 -21.27 11.68
CA PHE A 96 3.74 -21.13 10.63
C PHE A 96 3.59 -22.21 9.56
N LYS A 97 3.47 -23.47 9.97
CA LYS A 97 3.36 -24.62 9.03
C LYS A 97 2.17 -24.47 8.09
N GLN A 98 1.02 -24.05 8.60
CA GLN A 98 -0.18 -23.84 7.79
C GLN A 98 -0.04 -22.62 6.87
N THR A 99 0.51 -21.51 7.38
CA THR A 99 0.75 -20.30 6.57
C THR A 99 1.72 -20.58 5.43
N TYR A 100 2.83 -21.27 5.70
CA TYR A 100 3.80 -21.65 4.69
C TYR A 100 3.20 -22.60 3.64
N ALA A 101 2.38 -23.56 4.05
CA ALA A 101 1.69 -24.44 3.11
C ALA A 101 0.73 -23.69 2.15
N ARG A 102 0.09 -22.60 2.63
CA ARG A 102 -0.82 -21.78 1.81
C ARG A 102 -0.12 -21.04 0.69
N VAL A 103 1.16 -20.71 0.83
CA VAL A 103 1.98 -20.10 -0.25
C VAL A 103 1.94 -20.97 -1.52
N PHE A 104 1.93 -22.29 -1.34
CA PHE A 104 1.92 -23.28 -2.41
C PHE A 104 0.51 -23.83 -2.71
N GLN A 105 -0.53 -23.10 -2.33
CA GLN A 105 -1.89 -23.52 -2.62
C GLN A 105 -2.11 -23.59 -4.13
N LYS A 106 -2.79 -24.67 -4.54
CA LYS A 106 -3.15 -24.93 -5.93
C LYS A 106 -4.59 -24.54 -6.20
N ASN A 107 -4.87 -24.09 -7.41
CA ASN A 107 -6.23 -23.86 -7.89
C ASN A 107 -6.92 -25.18 -8.30
N GLY A 108 -8.17 -25.09 -8.76
CA GLY A 108 -8.95 -26.24 -9.24
C GLY A 108 -8.35 -26.99 -10.44
N ARG A 109 -7.28 -26.48 -11.06
CA ARG A 109 -6.53 -27.14 -12.14
C ARG A 109 -5.23 -27.79 -11.66
N GLY A 110 -4.95 -27.78 -10.35
CA GLY A 110 -3.70 -28.32 -9.79
C GLY A 110 -2.46 -27.45 -10.02
N GLU A 111 -2.64 -26.22 -10.51
CA GLU A 111 -1.59 -25.22 -10.72
C GLU A 111 -1.44 -24.33 -9.48
N PHE A 112 -0.22 -23.87 -9.15
CA PHE A 112 -0.04 -22.91 -8.06
C PHE A 112 -0.76 -21.59 -8.34
N ASN A 113 -1.23 -20.92 -7.29
CA ASN A 113 -1.91 -19.63 -7.42
C ASN A 113 -0.97 -18.45 -7.74
N MET A 114 0.33 -18.63 -7.53
CA MET A 114 1.35 -17.61 -7.80
C MET A 114 1.56 -17.34 -9.29
N ALA A 115 1.90 -16.10 -9.59
CA ALA A 115 2.30 -15.59 -10.90
C ALA A 115 3.51 -14.67 -10.73
N PHE A 116 4.28 -14.51 -11.82
CA PHE A 116 5.59 -13.91 -11.78
C PHE A 116 5.79 -12.87 -12.88
N ASN A 117 6.79 -12.01 -12.65
CA ASN A 117 7.31 -11.03 -13.61
C ASN A 117 6.19 -10.27 -14.35
N ALA A 118 5.23 -9.79 -13.57
CA ALA A 118 4.08 -9.09 -14.10
C ALA A 118 4.42 -7.63 -14.38
N THR A 119 3.74 -7.08 -15.37
CA THR A 119 3.75 -5.66 -15.69
C THR A 119 2.31 -5.21 -15.83
N MET A 120 1.89 -4.30 -14.96
CA MET A 120 0.58 -3.67 -14.99
C MET A 120 0.69 -2.29 -15.62
N GLU A 121 -0.07 -2.05 -16.68
CA GLU A 121 -0.18 -0.77 -17.36
C GLU A 121 -1.61 -0.24 -17.22
N VAL A 122 -1.74 1.04 -16.88
CA VAL A 122 -3.02 1.73 -16.76
C VAL A 122 -3.16 2.75 -17.87
N ARG A 123 -4.25 2.66 -18.63
CA ARG A 123 -4.62 3.63 -19.67
C ARG A 123 -5.96 4.25 -19.32
N CYS A 124 -6.12 5.54 -19.58
CA CYS A 124 -7.35 6.25 -19.30
C CYS A 124 -7.73 7.19 -20.44
N SER A 125 -8.99 7.64 -20.44
CA SER A 125 -9.44 8.73 -21.33
C SER A 125 -8.57 9.99 -21.15
N LYS A 126 -8.53 10.85 -22.17
CA LYS A 126 -7.71 12.08 -22.20
C LYS A 126 -8.01 13.06 -21.05
N GLU A 127 -9.22 13.00 -20.50
CA GLU A 127 -9.68 13.84 -19.40
C GLU A 127 -9.18 13.36 -18.03
N LEU A 128 -8.58 12.17 -17.96
CA LEU A 128 -8.03 11.57 -16.75
C LEU A 128 -6.50 11.51 -16.85
N LYS A 129 -5.83 11.71 -15.71
CA LYS A 129 -4.41 11.43 -15.55
C LYS A 129 -4.18 10.51 -14.36
N VAL A 130 -3.12 9.70 -14.46
CA VAL A 130 -2.68 8.81 -13.38
C VAL A 130 -1.81 9.62 -12.41
N CYS A 131 -2.19 9.68 -11.14
CA CYS A 131 -1.39 10.30 -10.07
C CYS A 131 -0.29 9.37 -9.55
N GLY A 132 -0.59 8.07 -9.55
CA GLY A 132 0.34 7.04 -9.10
C GLY A 132 -0.41 5.85 -8.51
N ALA A 133 0.33 4.95 -7.88
CA ALA A 133 -0.24 3.78 -7.25
C ALA A 133 0.41 3.46 -5.90
N ILE A 134 -0.33 2.78 -5.03
CA ILE A 134 0.16 2.24 -3.75
C ILE A 134 -0.12 0.73 -3.69
N GLY A 135 0.94 -0.05 -3.50
CA GLY A 135 0.91 -1.51 -3.38
C GLY A 135 2.32 -2.09 -3.41
N ARG A 136 2.44 -3.36 -3.82
CA ARG A 136 3.72 -4.09 -3.82
C ARG A 136 4.29 -4.23 -5.22
N PHE A 137 5.11 -3.27 -5.64
CA PHE A 137 5.68 -3.20 -6.98
C PHE A 137 6.83 -2.20 -7.04
N CYS A 138 7.43 -2.06 -8.22
CA CYS A 138 8.28 -0.94 -8.57
C CYS A 138 7.80 -0.27 -9.86
N GLY A 139 7.67 1.05 -9.83
CA GLY A 139 7.40 1.90 -10.99
C GLY A 139 8.63 2.14 -11.85
N SER A 140 8.41 2.66 -13.05
CA SER A 140 9.46 3.19 -13.92
C SER A 140 8.94 4.44 -14.61
N ASN A 141 9.71 5.54 -14.60
CA ASN A 141 9.26 6.85 -15.07
C ASN A 141 8.62 6.81 -16.47
N SER A 142 7.54 7.57 -16.66
CA SER A 142 6.83 7.68 -17.93
C SER A 142 6.35 9.10 -18.20
N PRO A 143 6.27 9.55 -19.48
CA PRO A 143 5.83 10.91 -19.83
C PRO A 143 4.32 11.17 -19.69
N TYR A 144 3.47 10.14 -19.52
CA TYR A 144 2.00 10.29 -19.52
C TYR A 144 1.40 10.18 -18.12
N VAL A 145 1.68 11.17 -17.27
CA VAL A 145 1.38 11.11 -15.83
C VAL A 145 0.94 12.48 -15.32
N SER A 146 0.15 12.49 -14.24
CA SER A 146 -0.18 13.70 -13.48
C SER A 146 1.06 14.34 -12.87
N GLU A 147 1.04 15.66 -12.68
CA GLU A 147 2.01 16.38 -11.87
C GLU A 147 1.75 16.22 -10.36
N ASN A 148 0.52 15.85 -9.98
CA ASN A 148 0.12 15.60 -8.59
C ASN A 148 0.40 14.13 -8.23
N GLU A 149 1.60 13.87 -7.70
CA GLU A 149 2.04 12.52 -7.38
C GLU A 149 1.38 11.94 -6.10
N ILE A 150 0.91 10.69 -6.18
CA ILE A 150 0.42 9.92 -5.02
C ILE A 150 1.00 8.50 -5.05
N GLY A 151 1.75 8.13 -4.01
CA GLY A 151 2.39 6.82 -3.94
C GLY A 151 3.63 6.76 -4.83
N ASP A 152 3.82 5.62 -5.50
CA ASP A 152 4.78 5.47 -6.60
C ASP A 152 4.11 5.98 -7.87
N GLY A 153 4.28 7.28 -8.14
CA GLY A 153 3.77 7.94 -9.33
C GLY A 153 4.88 8.25 -10.32
N SER A 154 4.75 9.35 -11.06
CA SER A 154 5.58 9.63 -12.24
C SER A 154 5.60 8.46 -13.26
N THR A 155 4.63 7.56 -13.18
CA THR A 155 4.41 6.46 -14.11
C THR A 155 2.93 6.06 -14.25
N HIS A 156 2.60 5.36 -15.33
CA HIS A 156 1.34 4.64 -15.51
C HIS A 156 1.56 3.12 -15.66
N LYS A 157 2.79 2.66 -15.36
CA LYS A 157 3.23 1.28 -15.58
C LYS A 157 4.13 0.81 -14.44
N TRP A 158 3.74 -0.29 -13.80
CA TRP A 158 4.44 -0.87 -12.67
C TRP A 158 4.79 -2.33 -12.90
N ARG A 159 5.98 -2.73 -12.44
CA ARG A 159 6.39 -4.12 -12.41
C ARG A 159 6.06 -4.74 -11.05
N ILE A 160 5.39 -5.88 -11.09
CA ILE A 160 5.04 -6.67 -9.92
C ILE A 160 5.78 -8.01 -10.07
N CYS A 161 6.82 -8.26 -9.26
CA CYS A 161 7.67 -9.42 -9.48
C CYS A 161 6.97 -10.74 -9.10
N GLY A 162 6.21 -10.72 -8.01
CA GLY A 162 5.35 -11.80 -7.54
C GLY A 162 3.95 -11.28 -7.27
N LEU A 163 2.94 -12.04 -7.67
CA LEU A 163 1.55 -11.78 -7.35
C LEU A 163 0.75 -13.08 -7.25
N ASP A 164 -0.40 -12.97 -6.63
CA ASP A 164 -1.39 -14.02 -6.47
C ASP A 164 -2.81 -13.44 -6.68
N PRO A 165 -3.88 -14.24 -6.58
CA PRO A 165 -5.25 -13.73 -6.73
C PRO A 165 -5.69 -12.74 -5.64
N LEU A 166 -4.96 -12.61 -4.53
CA LEU A 166 -5.26 -11.68 -3.43
C LEU A 166 -4.52 -10.34 -3.58
N SER A 167 -3.51 -10.30 -4.45
CA SER A 167 -2.69 -9.13 -4.71
C SER A 167 -3.55 -7.97 -5.23
N THR A 168 -3.57 -6.87 -4.47
CA THR A 168 -4.43 -5.70 -4.75
C THR A 168 -3.62 -4.41 -4.75
N THR A 169 -3.72 -3.65 -5.84
CA THR A 169 -3.07 -2.34 -6.02
C THR A 169 -4.10 -1.22 -5.99
N ALA A 170 -3.80 -0.14 -5.26
CA ALA A 170 -4.58 1.09 -5.31
C ALA A 170 -3.99 2.00 -6.38
N VAL A 171 -4.81 2.43 -7.35
CA VAL A 171 -4.42 3.39 -8.39
C VAL A 171 -5.19 4.68 -8.18
N TYR A 172 -4.47 5.78 -8.13
CA TYR A 172 -5.04 7.12 -7.90
C TYR A 172 -5.05 7.88 -9.22
N LEU A 173 -6.19 8.49 -9.51
CA LEU A 173 -6.44 9.22 -10.74
C LEU A 173 -6.89 10.65 -10.39
N GLU A 174 -6.61 11.58 -11.28
CA GLU A 174 -7.18 12.92 -11.25
C GLU A 174 -7.97 13.21 -12.53
N VAL A 175 -8.96 14.09 -12.39
CA VAL A 175 -9.64 14.70 -13.53
C VAL A 175 -8.80 15.90 -13.97
N ALA A 176 -8.12 15.77 -15.11
CA ALA A 176 -7.24 16.80 -15.67
C ALA A 176 -7.96 17.74 -16.65
N ASN A 177 -9.23 17.45 -16.98
CA ASN A 177 -10.01 18.30 -17.87
C ASN A 177 -10.32 19.66 -17.21
N PRO A 178 -10.02 20.80 -17.86
CA PRO A 178 -10.39 22.12 -17.35
C PRO A 178 -11.90 22.24 -17.18
N HIS A 179 -12.35 22.94 -16.13
CA HIS A 179 -13.79 23.08 -15.82
C HIS A 179 -14.61 23.72 -16.95
N THR A 180 -13.97 24.50 -17.83
CA THR A 180 -14.60 25.18 -18.98
C THR A 180 -14.64 24.34 -20.25
N SER A 181 -13.96 23.19 -20.29
CA SER A 181 -13.82 22.37 -21.49
C SER A 181 -14.96 21.35 -21.60
N PRO A 182 -15.75 21.34 -22.70
CA PRO A 182 -16.85 20.41 -22.86
C PRO A 182 -16.31 18.98 -22.97
N ILE A 183 -16.89 18.07 -22.18
CA ILE A 183 -16.55 16.66 -22.26
C ILE A 183 -17.35 16.03 -23.40
N GLN A 184 -16.66 15.72 -24.50
CA GLN A 184 -17.27 15.14 -25.71
C GLN A 184 -17.73 13.69 -25.50
N SER A 185 -17.01 12.92 -24.69
CA SER A 185 -17.38 11.55 -24.33
C SER A 185 -18.32 11.56 -23.13
N GLN A 186 -19.42 10.82 -23.17
CA GLN A 186 -20.30 10.68 -22.00
C GLN A 186 -19.67 9.88 -20.84
N MET A 187 -18.62 9.11 -21.12
CA MET A 187 -17.97 8.24 -20.14
C MET A 187 -16.45 8.45 -20.08
N GLY A 188 -15.92 8.40 -18.87
CA GLY A 188 -14.50 8.20 -18.60
C GLY A 188 -14.18 6.70 -18.60
N LEU A 189 -13.12 6.31 -19.31
CA LEU A 189 -12.67 4.93 -19.42
C LEU A 189 -11.34 4.77 -18.70
N VAL A 190 -11.17 3.64 -18.02
CA VAL A 190 -9.89 3.20 -17.46
C VAL A 190 -9.69 1.72 -17.84
N GLN A 191 -8.54 1.41 -18.42
CA GLN A 191 -8.14 0.07 -18.78
C GLN A 191 -6.88 -0.33 -18.02
N PHE A 192 -6.94 -1.48 -17.37
CA PHE A 192 -5.83 -2.14 -16.70
C PHE A 192 -5.38 -3.31 -17.59
N THR A 193 -4.12 -3.31 -17.98
CA THR A 193 -3.50 -4.40 -18.74
C THR A 193 -2.37 -4.99 -17.92
N THR A 194 -2.52 -6.23 -17.44
CA THR A 194 -1.49 -6.95 -16.69
C THR A 194 -0.96 -8.11 -17.51
N VAL A 195 0.29 -8.00 -17.94
CA VAL A 195 1.02 -9.09 -18.61
C VAL A 195 1.87 -9.80 -17.59
N TYR A 196 1.77 -11.12 -17.45
CA TYR A 196 2.49 -11.89 -16.44
C TYR A 196 2.86 -13.30 -16.91
N GLN A 197 3.80 -13.92 -16.21
CA GLN A 197 4.11 -15.34 -16.36
C GLN A 197 3.32 -16.15 -15.33
N ALA A 198 2.46 -17.06 -15.79
CA ALA A 198 1.78 -17.99 -14.90
C ALA A 198 2.75 -19.05 -14.36
N CYS A 199 2.39 -19.71 -13.26
CA CYS A 199 3.20 -20.77 -12.64
C CYS A 199 3.52 -21.95 -13.58
N ASN A 200 2.72 -22.18 -14.62
CA ASN A 200 2.94 -23.22 -15.63
C ASN A 200 3.88 -22.78 -16.77
N GLY A 201 4.50 -21.59 -16.67
CA GLY A 201 5.43 -21.04 -17.65
C GLY A 201 4.77 -20.26 -18.81
N THR A 202 3.44 -20.32 -18.95
CA THR A 202 2.74 -19.57 -20.00
C THR A 202 2.72 -18.07 -19.72
N ARG A 203 2.92 -17.27 -20.76
CA ARG A 203 2.70 -15.82 -20.69
C ARG A 203 1.22 -15.53 -20.87
N ARG A 204 0.62 -14.79 -19.93
CA ARG A 204 -0.79 -14.44 -19.92
C ARG A 204 -0.96 -12.92 -19.92
N VAL A 205 -2.09 -12.47 -20.48
CA VAL A 205 -2.52 -11.07 -20.45
C VAL A 205 -3.90 -11.03 -19.81
N ARG A 206 -4.06 -10.20 -18.78
CA ARG A 206 -5.34 -9.89 -18.16
C ARG A 206 -5.70 -8.45 -18.49
N VAL A 207 -6.86 -8.24 -19.11
CA VAL A 207 -7.37 -6.91 -19.45
C VAL A 207 -8.67 -6.69 -18.72
N THR A 208 -8.76 -5.57 -18.00
CA THR A 208 -9.98 -5.11 -17.34
C THR A 208 -10.25 -3.68 -17.79
N THR A 209 -11.42 -3.42 -18.37
CA THR A 209 -11.84 -2.06 -18.75
C THR A 209 -13.07 -1.68 -17.95
N VAL A 210 -13.02 -0.53 -17.29
CA VAL A 210 -14.13 0.06 -16.53
C VAL A 210 -14.52 1.39 -17.13
N ALA A 211 -15.82 1.68 -17.10
CA ALA A 211 -16.40 2.93 -17.56
C ALA A 211 -17.20 3.58 -16.43
N ARG A 212 -17.15 4.91 -16.32
CA ARG A 212 -18.00 5.70 -15.42
C ARG A 212 -18.50 6.93 -16.16
N ASN A 213 -19.77 7.30 -15.95
CA ASN A 213 -20.30 8.52 -16.55
C ASN A 213 -19.70 9.74 -15.85
N TRP A 214 -19.48 10.79 -16.63
CA TRP A 214 -19.12 12.09 -16.08
C TRP A 214 -20.30 12.71 -15.34
N GLY A 215 -20.03 13.35 -14.20
CA GLY A 215 -21.00 14.13 -13.46
C GLY A 215 -20.53 15.58 -13.32
N ASN A 216 -21.41 16.54 -13.61
CA ASN A 216 -21.13 17.94 -13.30
C ASN A 216 -21.48 18.20 -11.83
N ALA A 217 -20.49 18.60 -11.03
CA ALA A 217 -20.67 18.87 -9.61
C ALA A 217 -21.57 20.09 -9.33
N GLN A 218 -21.69 21.01 -10.27
CA GLN A 218 -22.57 22.18 -10.15
C GLN A 218 -24.03 21.82 -10.44
N ASP A 219 -24.28 21.03 -11.50
CA ASP A 219 -25.64 20.72 -11.94
C ASP A 219 -26.24 19.54 -11.16
N ASN A 220 -25.43 18.56 -10.78
CA ASN A 220 -25.91 17.34 -10.14
C ASN A 220 -24.95 16.84 -9.03
N PRO A 221 -24.81 17.59 -7.92
CA PRO A 221 -23.98 17.16 -6.80
C PRO A 221 -24.48 15.87 -6.14
N GLN A 222 -25.79 15.60 -6.20
CA GLN A 222 -26.40 14.38 -5.65
C GLN A 222 -25.94 13.13 -6.40
N TYR A 223 -25.83 13.19 -7.73
CA TYR A 223 -25.31 12.08 -8.53
C TYR A 223 -23.87 11.70 -8.12
N ILE A 224 -23.01 12.68 -7.88
CA ILE A 224 -21.63 12.45 -7.43
C ILE A 224 -21.63 11.87 -6.01
N ALA A 225 -22.44 12.42 -5.11
CA ALA A 225 -22.55 11.94 -3.74
C ALA A 225 -23.06 10.49 -3.66
N ALA A 226 -24.02 10.12 -4.52
CA ALA A 226 -24.55 8.76 -4.60
C ALA A 226 -23.55 7.75 -5.18
N GLY A 227 -22.55 8.21 -5.94
CA GLY A 227 -21.46 7.38 -6.45
C GLY A 227 -20.33 7.11 -5.44
N PHE A 228 -20.42 7.62 -4.22
CA PHE A 228 -19.39 7.45 -3.20
C PHE A 228 -19.45 6.07 -2.56
N ASP A 229 -18.35 5.34 -2.65
CA ASP A 229 -18.12 4.08 -1.94
C ASP A 229 -17.28 4.35 -0.68
N GLN A 230 -17.94 4.42 0.47
CA GLN A 230 -17.28 4.75 1.73
C GLN A 230 -16.28 3.68 2.21
N GLU A 231 -16.48 2.41 1.89
CA GLU A 231 -15.57 1.33 2.29
C GLU A 231 -14.30 1.37 1.44
N ALA A 232 -14.45 1.46 0.12
CA ALA A 232 -13.32 1.60 -0.79
C ALA A 232 -12.56 2.91 -0.53
N ALA A 233 -13.25 4.03 -0.32
CA ALA A 233 -12.64 5.30 0.01
C ALA A 233 -11.84 5.23 1.32
N ALA A 234 -12.38 4.56 2.35
CA ALA A 234 -11.67 4.37 3.62
C ALA A 234 -10.37 3.59 3.41
N VAL A 235 -10.39 2.47 2.68
CA VAL A 235 -9.19 1.67 2.39
C VAL A 235 -8.18 2.45 1.54
N LEU A 236 -8.63 3.18 0.52
CA LEU A 236 -7.75 4.01 -0.31
C LEU A 236 -7.09 5.13 0.49
N MET A 237 -7.82 5.74 1.42
CA MET A 237 -7.29 6.76 2.33
C MET A 237 -6.34 6.17 3.37
N THR A 238 -6.61 4.97 3.89
CA THR A 238 -5.69 4.22 4.74
C THR A 238 -4.37 3.99 4.02
N ARG A 239 -4.40 3.53 2.75
CA ARG A 239 -3.17 3.31 1.97
C ARG A 239 -2.34 4.58 1.80
N ILE A 240 -2.98 5.73 1.54
CA ILE A 240 -2.26 7.03 1.51
C ILE A 240 -1.68 7.34 2.89
N ALA A 241 -2.47 7.22 3.97
CA ALA A 241 -2.02 7.55 5.32
C ALA A 241 -0.80 6.69 5.74
N VAL A 242 -0.85 5.38 5.48
CA VAL A 242 0.26 4.46 5.76
C VAL A 242 1.47 4.80 4.91
N TYR A 243 1.29 5.03 3.61
CA TYR A 243 2.39 5.42 2.72
C TYR A 243 3.08 6.71 3.20
N ARG A 244 2.31 7.73 3.57
CA ARG A 244 2.82 8.98 4.14
C ARG A 244 3.52 8.76 5.47
N SER A 245 2.99 7.90 6.34
CA SER A 245 3.61 7.61 7.64
C SER A 245 4.98 6.93 7.55
N VAL A 246 5.30 6.33 6.40
CA VAL A 246 6.59 5.67 6.14
C VAL A 246 7.56 6.61 5.42
N ASN A 247 7.07 7.46 4.52
CA ASN A 247 7.91 8.26 3.63
C ASN A 247 8.00 9.74 4.00
N ASP A 248 6.98 10.30 4.66
CA ASP A 248 6.97 11.69 5.14
C ASP A 248 7.45 11.73 6.60
N GLU A 249 7.93 12.89 7.06
CA GLU A 249 8.30 13.11 8.47
C GLU A 249 7.06 13.10 9.40
N GLY A 250 6.59 11.88 9.69
CA GLY A 250 5.70 11.34 10.74
C GLY A 250 4.66 12.17 11.50
N ALA A 251 4.90 13.44 11.83
CA ALA A 251 4.11 14.15 12.84
C ALA A 251 2.77 14.71 12.33
N ASP A 252 2.55 14.81 11.01
CA ASP A 252 1.37 15.52 10.45
C ASP A 252 0.35 14.59 9.74
N VAL A 253 0.55 13.27 9.71
CA VAL A 253 -0.36 12.34 9.00
C VAL A 253 -1.75 12.31 9.63
N LEU A 254 -1.84 12.28 10.97
CA LEU A 254 -3.12 12.26 11.68
C LEU A 254 -3.90 13.57 11.49
N ARG A 255 -3.19 14.71 11.56
CA ARG A 255 -3.79 16.03 11.32
C ARG A 255 -4.24 16.16 9.87
N TRP A 256 -3.47 15.65 8.92
CA TRP A 256 -3.90 15.57 7.52
C TRP A 256 -5.17 14.72 7.37
N LEU A 257 -5.22 13.54 7.98
CA LEU A 257 -6.38 12.65 7.94
C LEU A 257 -7.62 13.31 8.54
N ASP A 258 -7.49 13.92 9.72
CA ASP A 258 -8.55 14.66 10.40
C ASP A 258 -9.03 15.84 9.53
N ARG A 259 -8.13 16.59 8.89
CA ARG A 259 -8.47 17.66 7.93
C ARG A 259 -9.23 17.13 6.71
N MET A 260 -8.85 15.98 6.16
CA MET A 260 -9.55 15.38 5.02
C MET A 260 -10.96 14.94 5.41
N LEU A 261 -11.11 14.32 6.58
CA LEU A 261 -12.41 13.94 7.13
C LEU A 261 -13.31 15.17 7.32
N ILE A 262 -12.80 16.24 7.94
CA ILE A 262 -13.56 17.48 8.15
C ILE A 262 -14.01 18.07 6.80
N ARG A 263 -13.14 18.13 5.79
CA ARG A 263 -13.49 18.64 4.46
C ARG A 263 -14.59 17.81 3.79
N LEU A 264 -14.54 16.50 3.92
CA LEU A 264 -15.57 15.61 3.40
C LEU A 264 -16.92 15.86 4.10
N CYS A 265 -16.91 15.93 5.43
CA CYS A 265 -18.11 16.23 6.22
C CYS A 265 -18.68 17.62 5.92
N GLN A 266 -17.85 18.64 5.73
CA GLN A 266 -18.28 19.98 5.35
C GLN A 266 -18.90 20.02 3.95
N LYS A 267 -18.39 19.21 3.02
CA LYS A 267 -18.84 19.22 1.62
C LYS A 267 -20.11 18.39 1.40
N PHE A 268 -20.25 17.26 2.08
CA PHE A 268 -21.33 16.30 1.84
C PHE A 268 -22.28 16.10 3.03
N GLY A 269 -22.01 16.75 4.16
CA GLY A 269 -22.91 16.76 5.32
C GLY A 269 -23.95 17.87 5.26
N GLU A 270 -25.09 17.61 5.87
CA GLU A 270 -26.17 18.58 6.04
C GLU A 270 -26.10 19.15 7.45
N TYR A 271 -26.01 20.47 7.58
CA TYR A 271 -25.95 21.16 8.87
C TYR A 271 -26.30 22.64 8.75
N ASN A 272 -26.78 23.20 9.85
CA ASN A 272 -26.86 24.63 10.05
C ASN A 272 -25.53 25.13 10.62
N LYS A 273 -25.06 26.27 10.09
CA LYS A 273 -23.83 26.91 10.58
C LYS A 273 -23.95 27.19 12.08
N ASP A 274 -22.86 26.92 12.80
CA ASP A 274 -22.74 27.17 14.24
C ASP A 274 -23.73 26.36 15.12
N GLN A 275 -24.37 25.32 14.57
CA GLN A 275 -25.27 24.41 15.30
C GLN A 275 -24.84 22.93 15.17
N PRO A 276 -23.91 22.43 16.00
CA PRO A 276 -23.34 21.08 15.85
C PRO A 276 -24.37 19.93 15.87
N GLN A 277 -25.46 20.07 16.65
CA GLN A 277 -26.50 19.05 16.78
C GLN A 277 -27.33 18.85 15.49
N SER A 278 -27.26 19.80 14.56
CA SER A 278 -27.93 19.71 13.26
C SER A 278 -27.22 18.80 12.26
N PHE A 279 -25.96 18.44 12.52
CA PHE A 279 -25.13 17.71 11.57
C PHE A 279 -25.66 16.30 11.30
N ARG A 280 -25.88 16.00 10.03
CA ARG A 280 -26.29 14.68 9.52
C ARG A 280 -25.49 14.31 8.29
N LEU A 281 -25.27 13.00 8.13
CA LEU A 281 -24.70 12.40 6.92
C LEU A 281 -25.72 11.44 6.33
N SER A 282 -25.76 11.37 5.01
CA SER A 282 -26.55 10.35 4.31
C SER A 282 -25.94 8.95 4.51
N LEU A 283 -26.72 7.91 4.21
CA LEU A 283 -26.28 6.52 4.40
C LEU A 283 -24.95 6.22 3.66
N ALA A 284 -24.76 6.82 2.48
CA ALA A 284 -23.55 6.68 1.67
C ALA A 284 -22.26 7.14 2.37
N PHE A 285 -22.35 8.04 3.36
CA PHE A 285 -21.18 8.58 4.08
C PHE A 285 -21.17 8.22 5.57
N SER A 286 -22.25 7.64 6.09
CA SER A 286 -22.48 7.47 7.53
C SER A 286 -21.41 6.66 8.26
N LEU A 287 -20.78 5.67 7.62
CA LEU A 287 -19.73 4.83 8.21
C LEU A 287 -18.33 5.42 8.03
N TYR A 288 -18.14 6.33 7.08
CA TYR A 288 -16.82 6.88 6.77
C TYR A 288 -16.13 7.53 7.99
N PRO A 289 -16.78 8.39 8.81
CA PRO A 289 -16.18 8.90 10.04
C PRO A 289 -15.80 7.79 11.04
N GLN A 290 -16.58 6.71 11.11
CA GLN A 290 -16.29 5.57 11.98
C GLN A 290 -15.04 4.82 11.51
N PHE A 291 -14.87 4.60 10.20
CA PHE A 291 -13.64 4.02 9.67
C PHE A 291 -12.43 4.90 10.00
N MET A 292 -12.52 6.21 9.80
CA MET A 292 -11.43 7.15 10.13
C MET A 292 -11.11 7.17 11.63
N PHE A 293 -12.14 7.05 12.49
CA PHE A 293 -11.96 6.93 13.94
C PHE A 293 -11.18 5.68 14.34
N HIS A 294 -11.42 4.53 13.71
CA HIS A 294 -10.65 3.31 13.97
C HIS A 294 -9.25 3.38 13.35
N LEU A 295 -9.12 3.90 12.12
CA LEU A 295 -7.84 4.05 11.43
C LEU A 295 -6.83 4.89 12.23
N ARG A 296 -7.24 6.07 12.70
CA ARG A 296 -6.34 7.01 13.41
C ARG A 296 -5.75 6.48 14.72
N ARG A 297 -6.33 5.40 15.27
CA ARG A 297 -5.89 4.71 16.50
C ARG A 297 -5.43 3.26 16.26
N SER A 298 -5.40 2.84 15.01
CA SER A 298 -4.94 1.51 14.62
C SER A 298 -3.41 1.41 14.73
N GLN A 299 -2.91 0.17 14.81
CA GLN A 299 -1.48 -0.15 14.81
C GLN A 299 -0.76 0.28 13.52
N PHE A 300 -1.50 0.60 12.45
CA PHE A 300 -0.91 1.13 11.21
C PHE A 300 -0.35 2.54 11.41
N LEU A 301 -0.98 3.37 12.25
CA LEU A 301 -0.62 4.78 12.46
C LEU A 301 -0.12 5.07 13.88
N GLN A 302 -0.69 4.42 14.90
CA GLN A 302 -0.22 4.50 16.28
C GLN A 302 0.71 3.32 16.55
N VAL A 303 2.00 3.56 16.45
CA VAL A 303 3.01 2.50 16.55
C VAL A 303 3.40 2.18 18.00
N PHE A 304 2.97 3.01 18.97
CA PHE A 304 3.16 2.77 20.40
C PHE A 304 2.58 1.41 20.80
N ASN A 305 3.27 0.69 21.69
CA ASN A 305 3.02 -0.70 22.08
C ASN A 305 3.26 -1.78 20.99
N ASN A 306 3.82 -1.42 19.84
CA ASN A 306 4.33 -2.40 18.88
C ASN A 306 5.83 -2.21 18.73
N SER A 307 6.54 -3.26 18.37
CA SER A 307 7.92 -3.18 17.92
C SER A 307 8.01 -2.61 16.48
N PRO A 308 9.16 -2.09 16.05
CA PRO A 308 9.39 -1.71 14.66
C PRO A 308 9.09 -2.82 13.63
N ASP A 309 9.41 -4.08 13.98
CA ASP A 309 9.14 -5.26 13.14
C ASP A 309 7.65 -5.57 13.01
N GLU A 310 6.90 -5.50 14.12
CA GLU A 310 5.44 -5.72 14.11
C GLU A 310 4.72 -4.66 13.28
N THR A 311 5.08 -3.38 13.44
CA THR A 311 4.52 -2.31 12.62
C THR A 311 4.83 -2.52 11.13
N ALA A 312 6.05 -2.94 10.79
CA ALA A 312 6.41 -3.27 9.41
C ALA A 312 5.65 -4.49 8.88
N TYR A 313 5.24 -5.41 9.74
CA TYR A 313 4.41 -6.56 9.39
C TYR A 313 2.94 -6.21 9.18
N TYR A 314 2.38 -5.33 10.00
CA TYR A 314 0.99 -4.90 9.85
C TYR A 314 0.77 -4.06 8.59
N ARG A 315 1.74 -3.20 8.24
CA ARG A 315 1.67 -2.29 7.08
C ARG A 315 1.82 -3.02 5.75
#